data_AF-A0A1I4F693-F1
#
_entry.id   AF-A0A1I4F693-F1
#
_cell.length_a   1.000
_cell.length_b   1.000
_cell.length_c   1.000
_cell.angle_alpha   90.00
_cell.angle_beta   90.00
_cell.angle_gamma   90.00
#
_symmetry.space_group_name_H-M   'P 1'
#
loop_
_entity.id
_entity.type
_entity.pdbx_description
1 polymer ?
#
loop_
_entity_poly.entity_id
_entity_poly.type
_entity_poly.pdbx_seq_one_letter_code
_entity_poly.pdbx_strand_id
1 'polypeptide(L)'
;MINNSFNFDFYLNNFALKNYFKAKDIIFLKDFLPGPPQPNFYQELINEKNLSAQNTIVFENTRAGIKAAQKANLGNIIIFAPKHRNFDYLNIPEITDIINSFYQFNRLLLRE
;
A
#
# COMPACT_ATOMS: atom_id res chain seq x y z
N MET A 1 -22.76 -1.88 9.13
CA MET A 1 -22.18 -2.61 7.98
C MET A 1 -21.86 -1.59 6.90
N ILE A 2 -20.58 -1.24 6.73
CA ILE A 2 -20.13 -0.56 5.50
C ILE A 2 -19.72 -1.68 4.57
N ASN A 3 -20.49 -1.90 3.51
CA ASN A 3 -20.17 -2.94 2.54
C ASN A 3 -19.02 -2.40 1.65
N ASN A 4 -17.77 -2.73 1.99
CA ASN A 4 -16.58 -2.25 1.28
C ASN A 4 -16.59 -2.60 -0.23
N SER A 5 -17.41 -3.57 -0.66
CA SER A 5 -17.60 -3.91 -2.08
C SER A 5 -18.28 -2.79 -2.89
N PHE A 6 -19.20 -2.03 -2.29
CA PHE A 6 -19.98 -1.01 -3.01
C PHE A 6 -19.10 0.14 -3.52
N ASN A 7 -18.17 0.61 -2.68
CA ASN A 7 -17.22 1.64 -3.08
C ASN A 7 -16.23 1.12 -4.12
N PHE A 8 -15.91 -0.16 -4.09
CA PHE A 8 -14.90 -0.73 -4.97
C PHE A 8 -15.38 -0.94 -6.40
N ASP A 9 -16.60 -1.47 -6.59
CA ASP A 9 -17.18 -1.58 -7.93
C ASP A 9 -17.30 -0.21 -8.59
N PHE A 10 -17.61 0.82 -7.80
CA PHE A 10 -17.56 2.20 -8.27
C PHE A 10 -16.15 2.57 -8.79
N TYR A 11 -15.09 2.34 -8.02
CA TYR A 11 -13.73 2.67 -8.47
C TYR A 11 -13.29 1.86 -9.69
N LEU A 12 -13.55 0.55 -9.71
CA LEU A 12 -13.17 -0.31 -10.84
C LEU A 12 -13.82 0.12 -12.15
N ASN A 13 -15.11 0.46 -12.10
CA ASN A 13 -15.87 0.80 -13.29
C ASN A 13 -15.59 2.23 -13.76
N ASN A 14 -15.51 3.21 -12.84
CA ASN A 14 -15.34 4.62 -13.22
C ASN A 14 -13.90 4.99 -13.61
N PHE A 15 -12.89 4.30 -13.09
CA PHE A 15 -11.47 4.56 -13.40
C PHE A 15 -10.86 3.53 -14.35
N ALA A 16 -11.67 2.66 -14.95
CA ALA A 16 -11.23 1.59 -15.87
C ALA A 16 -10.07 0.74 -15.31
N LEU A 17 -10.04 0.53 -13.98
CA LEU A 17 -8.94 -0.16 -13.30
C LEU A 17 -8.84 -1.64 -13.69
N LYS A 18 -9.92 -2.22 -14.23
CA LYS A 18 -9.95 -3.58 -14.80
C LYS A 18 -8.94 -3.78 -15.93
N ASN A 19 -8.46 -2.70 -16.56
CA ASN A 19 -7.40 -2.76 -17.59
C ASN A 19 -6.01 -3.01 -16.99
N TYR A 20 -5.83 -2.76 -15.69
CA TYR A 20 -4.53 -2.80 -15.01
C TYR A 20 -4.48 -3.84 -13.88
N PHE A 21 -5.62 -4.12 -13.24
CA PHE A 21 -5.73 -5.03 -12.11
C PHE A 21 -6.66 -6.19 -12.42
N LYS A 22 -6.19 -7.41 -12.21
CA LYS A 22 -7.03 -8.61 -12.28
C LYS A 22 -7.83 -8.71 -10.97
N ALA A 23 -9.12 -9.02 -11.06
CA ALA A 23 -10.00 -9.10 -9.89
C ALA A 23 -9.45 -10.04 -8.79
N LYS A 24 -8.82 -11.16 -9.18
CA LYS A 24 -8.21 -12.12 -8.24
C LYS A 24 -7.01 -11.58 -7.44
N ASP A 25 -6.40 -10.48 -7.90
CA ASP A 25 -5.20 -9.88 -7.29
C ASP A 25 -5.58 -8.66 -6.43
N ILE A 26 -6.88 -8.38 -6.30
CA ILE A 26 -7.41 -7.30 -5.47
C ILE A 26 -7.95 -7.92 -4.19
N ILE A 27 -7.38 -7.51 -3.05
CA ILE A 27 -7.70 -8.06 -1.74
C ILE A 27 -8.26 -6.95 -0.86
N PHE A 28 -9.33 -7.27 -0.15
CA PHE A 28 -9.94 -6.41 0.85
C PHE A 28 -9.46 -6.77 2.24
N LEU A 29 -9.36 -5.76 3.11
CA LEU A 29 -9.21 -6.01 4.54
C LEU A 29 -10.41 -6.84 5.01
N LYS A 30 -10.15 -8.03 5.55
CA LYS A 30 -11.19 -8.85 6.18
C LYS A 30 -11.64 -8.15 7.46
N ASP A 31 -12.95 -8.03 7.67
CA ASP A 31 -13.54 -7.22 8.75
C ASP A 31 -13.10 -7.62 10.17
N PHE A 32 -12.58 -8.85 10.36
CA PHE A 32 -12.10 -9.34 11.64
C PHE A 32 -10.62 -9.03 11.92
N LEU A 33 -9.87 -8.51 10.93
CA LEU A 33 -8.47 -8.17 11.13
C LEU A 33 -8.34 -6.79 11.76
N PRO A 34 -7.44 -6.64 12.76
CA PRO A 34 -7.06 -5.32 13.23
C PRO A 34 -6.55 -4.46 12.08
N GLY A 35 -7.16 -3.29 11.90
CA GLY A 35 -6.71 -2.33 10.90
C GLY A 35 -5.33 -1.72 11.24
N PRO A 36 -4.78 -0.89 10.35
CA PRO A 36 -3.58 -0.12 10.64
C PRO A 36 -3.74 0.64 11.98
N PRO A 37 -2.71 0.65 12.85
CA PRO A 37 -1.30 0.40 12.57
C PRO A 37 -0.83 -1.03 12.83
N GLN A 38 -1.74 -2.01 12.86
CA GLN A 38 -1.33 -3.41 12.98
C GLN A 38 -0.94 -3.99 11.60
N PRO A 39 0.05 -4.89 11.54
CA PRO A 39 0.57 -5.42 10.28
C PRO A 39 -0.29 -6.53 9.68
N ASN A 40 -1.34 -6.97 10.39
CA ASN A 40 -2.11 -8.17 10.08
C ASN A 40 -2.55 -8.24 8.61
N PHE A 41 -3.02 -7.13 8.05
CA PHE A 41 -3.43 -7.08 6.65
C PHE A 41 -2.30 -7.42 5.68
N TYR A 42 -1.14 -6.78 5.84
CA TYR A 42 0.01 -7.03 4.98
C TYR A 42 0.59 -8.42 5.20
N GLN A 43 0.67 -8.88 6.46
CA GLN A 43 1.15 -10.22 6.78
C GLN A 43 0.24 -11.30 6.18
N GLU A 44 -1.06 -11.12 6.27
CA GLU A 44 -2.02 -12.04 5.65
C GLU A 44 -1.92 -12.01 4.12
N LEU A 45 -1.81 -10.83 3.51
CA LEU A 45 -1.60 -10.68 2.07
C LEU A 45 -0.32 -11.40 1.60
N ILE A 46 0.79 -11.19 2.30
CA ILE A 46 2.08 -11.83 2.02
C ILE A 46 1.95 -13.36 2.09
N ASN A 47 1.30 -13.86 3.15
CA ASN A 47 1.12 -15.29 3.36
C ASN A 47 0.17 -15.92 2.33
N GLU A 48 -1.00 -15.30 2.09
CA GLU A 48 -2.03 -15.79 1.16
C GLU A 48 -1.50 -15.84 -0.28
N LYS A 49 -0.67 -14.88 -0.66
CA LYS A 49 -0.09 -14.78 -2.01
C LYS A 49 1.31 -15.39 -2.13
N ASN A 50 1.84 -15.96 -1.05
CA ASN A 50 3.20 -16.52 -0.98
C ASN A 50 4.27 -15.54 -1.52
N LEU A 51 4.18 -14.28 -1.08
CA LEU A 51 5.10 -13.21 -1.47
C LEU A 51 6.29 -13.17 -0.50
N SER A 52 7.43 -12.65 -0.94
CA SER A 52 8.51 -12.24 -0.04
C SER A 52 8.25 -10.81 0.43
N ALA A 53 8.09 -10.57 1.72
CA ALA A 53 7.87 -9.23 2.27
C ALA A 53 8.94 -8.24 1.81
N GLN A 54 10.20 -8.68 1.75
CA GLN A 54 11.34 -7.88 1.32
C GLN A 54 11.35 -7.60 -0.19
N ASN A 55 10.65 -8.42 -0.99
CA ASN A 55 10.42 -8.18 -2.42
C ASN A 55 9.03 -7.56 -2.65
N THR A 56 8.67 -6.52 -1.89
CA THR A 56 7.43 -5.77 -2.09
C THR A 56 7.68 -4.27 -2.11
N ILE A 57 6.79 -3.56 -2.81
CA ILE A 57 6.66 -2.11 -2.77
C ILE A 57 5.25 -1.78 -2.29
N VAL A 58 5.13 -0.92 -1.30
CA VAL A 58 3.85 -0.37 -0.85
C VAL A 58 3.82 1.14 -1.04
N PHE A 59 2.69 1.65 -1.51
CA PHE A 59 2.41 3.08 -1.56
C PHE A 59 1.41 3.43 -0.45
N GLU A 60 1.80 4.31 0.46
CA GLU A 60 0.99 4.71 1.62
C GLU A 60 0.87 6.22 1.75
N ASN A 61 -0.23 6.69 2.33
CA ASN A 61 -0.45 8.11 2.58
C ASN A 61 -0.88 8.40 4.03
N THR A 62 -0.90 7.39 4.89
CA THR A 62 -1.31 7.52 6.29
C THR A 62 -0.21 7.08 7.26
N ARG A 63 -0.07 7.76 8.42
CA ARG A 63 0.88 7.33 9.46
C ARG A 63 0.58 5.92 9.99
N ALA A 64 -0.69 5.54 10.05
CA ALA A 64 -1.10 4.21 10.50
C ALA A 64 -0.68 3.13 9.49
N GLY A 65 -0.91 3.35 8.20
CA GLY A 65 -0.50 2.43 7.14
C GLY A 65 1.02 2.27 7.04
N ILE A 66 1.76 3.37 7.15
CA ILE A 66 3.24 3.35 7.23
C ILE A 66 3.70 2.44 8.38
N LYS A 67 3.14 2.64 9.57
CA LYS A 67 3.48 1.83 10.75
C LYS A 67 3.09 0.36 10.58
N ALA A 68 2.00 0.07 9.89
CA ALA A 68 1.61 -1.30 9.55
C ALA A 68 2.60 -1.95 8.58
N ALA A 69 3.04 -1.24 7.54
CA ALA A 69 4.02 -1.70 6.56
C ALA A 69 5.39 -1.97 7.20
N GLN A 70 5.85 -1.07 8.08
CA GLN A 70 7.08 -1.24 8.87
C GLN A 70 7.02 -2.51 9.73
N LYS A 71 5.94 -2.69 10.49
CA LYS A 71 5.75 -3.88 11.33
C LYS A 71 5.60 -5.18 10.52
N ALA A 72 5.15 -5.09 9.27
CA ALA A 72 5.06 -6.21 8.34
C ALA A 72 6.40 -6.49 7.64
N ASN A 73 7.44 -5.69 7.90
CA ASN A 73 8.76 -5.81 7.31
C ASN A 73 8.72 -5.83 5.77
N LEU A 74 7.95 -4.90 5.18
CA LEU A 74 7.90 -4.71 3.74
C LEU A 74 9.20 -4.09 3.21
N GLY A 75 9.64 -4.49 2.03
CA GLY A 75 10.93 -4.10 1.47
C GLY A 75 11.05 -2.63 1.11
N ASN A 76 10.06 -2.08 0.41
CA ASN A 76 10.06 -0.69 0.00
C ASN A 76 8.76 0.02 0.40
N ILE A 77 8.87 1.07 1.21
CA ILE A 77 7.73 1.87 1.69
C ILE A 77 7.82 3.25 1.05
N ILE A 78 6.90 3.55 0.13
CA ILE A 78 6.86 4.82 -0.62
C ILE A 78 5.69 5.65 -0.12
N ILE A 79 5.96 6.88 0.32
CA ILE A 79 4.91 7.78 0.79
C ILE A 79 4.36 8.58 -0.37
N PHE A 80 3.05 8.56 -0.53
CA PHE A 80 2.32 9.46 -1.42
C PHE A 80 1.75 10.63 -0.62
N ALA A 81 2.43 11.77 -0.63
CA ALA A 81 2.03 12.96 0.12
C ALA A 81 2.21 14.24 -0.71
N PRO A 82 1.36 15.27 -0.50
CA PRO A 82 1.59 16.57 -1.11
C PRO A 82 2.89 17.18 -0.57
N LYS A 83 3.60 17.97 -1.40
CA LYS A 83 4.93 18.53 -1.07
C LYS A 83 5.01 19.19 0.31
N HIS A 84 3.97 19.93 0.69
CA HIS A 84 3.90 20.64 1.98
C HIS A 84 3.76 19.71 3.19
N ARG A 85 3.67 18.38 3.01
CA ARG A 85 3.68 17.38 4.09
C ARG A 85 4.91 16.49 4.07
N ASN A 86 5.87 16.70 3.17
CA ASN A 86 7.06 15.83 3.11
C ASN A 86 7.83 15.80 4.44
N PHE A 87 7.89 16.93 5.17
CA PHE A 87 8.57 17.02 6.46
C PHE A 87 7.99 16.08 7.53
N ASP A 88 6.74 15.63 7.39
CA ASP A 88 6.10 14.69 8.33
C ASP A 88 6.78 13.32 8.36
N TYR A 89 7.59 13.04 7.33
CA TYR A 89 8.11 11.71 7.01
C TYR A 89 9.64 11.65 6.87
N LEU A 90 10.34 12.80 6.78
CA LEU A 90 11.80 12.85 6.51
C LEU A 90 12.67 12.08 7.52
N ASN A 91 12.20 11.93 8.76
CA ASN A 91 12.97 11.31 9.85
C ASN A 91 12.54 9.87 10.14
N ILE A 92 11.84 9.20 9.21
CA ILE A 92 11.42 7.80 9.37
C ILE A 92 12.36 6.93 8.51
N PRO A 93 13.35 6.23 9.12
CA PRO A 93 14.42 5.56 8.38
C PRO A 93 13.95 4.47 7.41
N GLU A 94 12.83 3.84 7.68
CA GLU A 94 12.29 2.73 6.89
C GLU A 94 11.51 3.20 5.65
N ILE A 95 11.36 4.51 5.44
CA ILE A 95 10.74 5.05 4.22
C ILE A 95 11.78 5.08 3.10
N THR A 96 11.43 4.45 1.99
CA THR A 96 12.28 4.39 0.79
C THR A 96 12.25 5.69 0.00
N ASP A 97 11.06 6.28 -0.17
CA ASP A 97 10.88 7.50 -0.97
C ASP A 97 9.61 8.25 -0.56
N ILE A 98 9.54 9.55 -0.86
CA ILE A 98 8.38 10.41 -0.67
C ILE A 98 8.05 11.09 -2.00
N ILE A 99 6.94 10.67 -2.62
CA ILE A 99 6.47 11.19 -3.89
C ILE A 99 5.17 11.97 -3.71
N ASN A 100 4.96 12.99 -4.55
CA ASN A 100 3.67 13.69 -4.68
C ASN A 100 2.97 13.35 -5.99
N SER A 101 3.60 12.55 -6.85
CA SER A 101 3.09 12.10 -8.14
C SER A 101 3.76 10.79 -8.54
N PHE A 102 3.02 9.87 -9.15
CA PHE A 102 3.57 8.61 -9.68
C PHE A 102 4.57 8.81 -10.82
N TYR A 103 4.64 10.00 -11.43
CA TYR A 103 5.72 10.34 -12.38
C TYR A 103 7.10 10.44 -11.71
N GLN A 104 7.15 10.64 -10.38
CA GLN A 104 8.39 10.72 -9.61
C GLN A 104 8.89 9.35 -9.15
N PHE A 105 8.07 8.29 -9.26
CA PHE A 105 8.42 6.97 -8.77
C PHE A 105 9.69 6.45 -9.44
N ASN A 106 10.71 6.14 -8.63
CA ASN A 106 11.94 5.53 -9.10
C ASN A 106 11.68 4.09 -9.60
N ARG A 107 11.51 3.95 -10.92
CA ARG A 107 11.26 2.66 -11.58
C ARG A 107 12.44 1.68 -11.53
N LEU A 108 13.62 2.10 -11.06
CA LEU A 108 14.72 1.17 -10.80
C LEU A 108 14.37 0.19 -9.67
N LEU A 109 13.44 0.55 -8.77
CA LEU A 109 12.93 -0.35 -7.73
C LEU A 109 12.12 -1.53 -8.29
N LEU A 110 11.76 -1.53 -9.58
CA LEU A 110 11.08 -2.66 -10.24
C LEU A 110 12.05 -3.67 -10.85
N ARG A 111 13.36 -3.44 -10.76
CA ARG A 111 14.37 -4.34 -11.28
C ARG A 111 14.79 -5.26 -10.15
N GLU A 112 14.73 -6.56 -10.39
CA GLU A 112 15.40 -7.58 -9.57
C GLU A 112 16.92 -7.53 -9.81
#